data_AF-A0A8T4LRF4-F1
#
_entry.id   AF-A0A8T4LRF4-F1
#
_cell.length_a   1.000
_cell.length_b   1.000
_cell.length_c   1.000
_cell.angle_alpha   90.00
_cell.angle_beta   90.00
_cell.angle_gamma   90.00
#
_symmetry.space_group_name_H-M   'P 1'
#
loop_
_entity.id
_entity.type
_entity.pdbx_description
1 polymer ?
#
loop_
_entity_poly.entity_id
_entity_poly.type
_entity_poly.pdbx_seq_one_letter_code
_entity_poly.pdbx_strand_id
1 'polypeptide(L)'
;MKLVVDANIIIAALIRQSATRLLLMDEGLELFSPEYMLAELEEHWQEIISKAKPEKEDFEKVLGVFKSRIKFVKPEMFAIFRKYARQASPDKKDAEYLALAMYLGEDAALWSNDKKLKQQNFVKIYSTLDLLKIAGFDENLLK
;
A
#
# COMPACT_ATOMS: atom_id res chain seq x y z
N MET A 1 -1.39 12.24 -7.60
CA MET A 1 -1.68 10.89 -8.16
C MET A 1 -2.39 10.06 -7.08
N LYS A 2 -3.43 9.27 -7.43
CA LYS A 2 -4.09 8.38 -6.46
C LYS A 2 -3.37 7.04 -6.42
N LEU A 3 -2.98 6.61 -5.22
CA LEU A 3 -2.31 5.33 -5.01
C LEU A 3 -3.05 4.49 -3.99
N VAL A 4 -3.49 3.32 -4.41
CA VAL A 4 -3.89 2.26 -3.48
C VAL A 4 -2.64 1.61 -2.94
N VAL A 5 -2.48 1.59 -1.63
CA VAL A 5 -1.29 1.07 -0.95
C VAL A 5 -1.57 -0.34 -0.43
N ASP A 6 -0.76 -1.29 -0.86
CA ASP A 6 -0.78 -2.67 -0.36
C ASP A 6 -0.34 -2.73 1.12
N ALA A 7 -0.95 -3.61 1.93
CA ALA A 7 -0.57 -3.86 3.32
C ALA A 7 0.94 -4.10 3.49
N ASN A 8 1.56 -4.87 2.58
CA ASN A 8 2.98 -5.20 2.65
C ASN A 8 3.88 -3.95 2.56
N ILE A 9 3.45 -2.93 1.83
CA ILE A 9 4.17 -1.65 1.73
C ILE A 9 4.15 -0.94 3.08
N ILE A 10 2.99 -0.89 3.72
CA ILE A 10 2.81 -0.22 5.02
C ILE A 10 3.57 -0.96 6.10
N ILE A 11 3.47 -2.29 6.14
CA ILE A 11 4.22 -3.14 7.07
C ILE A 11 5.73 -2.94 6.88
N ALA A 12 6.23 -2.93 5.64
CA ALA A 12 7.64 -2.68 5.37
C ALA A 12 8.10 -1.29 5.85
N ALA A 13 7.28 -0.26 5.61
CA ALA A 13 7.56 1.10 6.06
C ALA A 13 7.51 1.25 7.58
N LEU A 14 6.70 0.44 8.27
CA LEU A 14 6.63 0.39 9.73
C LEU A 14 7.90 -0.23 10.33
N ILE A 15 8.35 -1.36 9.78
CA ILE A 15 9.49 -2.13 10.29
C ILE A 15 10.82 -1.36 10.16
N ARG A 16 11.00 -0.59 9.08
CA ARG A 16 12.26 0.13 8.81
C ARG A 16 12.01 1.56 8.33
N GLN A 17 12.82 2.49 8.82
CA GLN A 17 13.01 3.77 8.13
C GLN A 17 13.61 3.48 6.76
N SER A 18 12.89 3.84 5.69
CA SER A 18 13.21 3.46 4.32
C SER A 18 12.63 4.46 3.34
N ALA A 19 13.05 4.38 2.08
CA ALA A 19 12.48 5.19 1.00
C ALA A 19 10.95 5.01 0.87
N THR A 20 10.42 3.83 1.23
CA THR A 20 8.97 3.59 1.33
C THR A 20 8.30 4.52 2.34
N ARG A 21 8.93 4.78 3.49
CA ARG A 21 8.41 5.71 4.50
C ARG A 21 8.39 7.16 3.99
N LEU A 22 9.41 7.56 3.23
CA LEU A 22 9.46 8.89 2.62
C LEU A 22 8.32 9.08 1.62
N LEU A 23 8.10 8.10 0.74
CA LEU A 23 6.99 8.13 -0.21
C LEU A 23 5.61 8.13 0.48
N LEU A 24 5.43 7.39 1.57
CA LEU A 24 4.18 7.44 2.34
C LEU A 24 3.90 8.83 2.90
N MET A 25 4.93 9.65 3.15
CA MET A 25 4.80 11.01 3.67
C MET A 25 4.67 12.08 2.58
N ASP A 26 4.90 11.73 1.30
CA ASP A 26 4.87 12.69 0.19
C ASP A 26 3.45 13.23 -0.04
N GLU A 27 3.23 14.52 0.25
CA GLU A 27 1.94 15.22 0.10
C GLU A 27 1.39 15.24 -1.33
N GLY A 28 2.23 15.04 -2.35
CA GLY A 28 1.80 14.91 -3.76
C GLY A 28 1.06 13.60 -4.08
N LEU A 29 1.09 12.62 -3.17
CA LEU A 29 0.45 11.32 -3.32
C LEU A 29 -0.86 11.25 -2.52
N GLU A 30 -1.98 10.99 -3.19
CA GLU A 30 -3.23 10.69 -2.49
C GLU A 30 -3.30 9.20 -2.21
N LEU A 31 -3.09 8.82 -0.94
CA LEU A 31 -2.98 7.42 -0.54
C LEU A 31 -4.32 6.87 -0.10
N PHE A 32 -4.63 5.65 -0.56
CA PHE A 32 -5.84 4.91 -0.24
C PHE A 32 -5.49 3.49 0.17
N SER A 33 -6.31 2.87 1.02
CA SER A 33 -6.22 1.44 1.29
C SER A 33 -7.60 0.92 1.64
N PRO A 34 -7.92 -0.36 1.39
CA PRO A 34 -9.10 -0.98 1.96
C PRO A 34 -9.08 -0.93 3.49
N GLU A 35 -10.24 -0.72 4.14
CA GLU A 35 -10.34 -0.75 5.61
C GLU A 35 -9.94 -2.11 6.20
N TYR A 36 -10.17 -3.23 5.50
CA TYR A 36 -9.80 -4.56 6.00
C TYR A 36 -8.29 -4.70 6.26
N MET A 37 -7.45 -3.87 5.63
CA MET A 37 -6.01 -3.88 5.89
C MET A 37 -5.69 -3.54 7.35
N LEU A 38 -6.54 -2.74 8.01
CA LEU A 38 -6.40 -2.47 9.45
C LEU A 38 -6.55 -3.76 10.28
N ALA A 39 -7.50 -4.62 9.91
CA ALA A 39 -7.67 -5.92 10.55
C ALA A 39 -6.44 -6.82 10.30
N GLU A 40 -5.89 -6.81 9.08
CA GLU A 40 -4.66 -7.56 8.75
C GLU A 40 -3.47 -7.08 9.60
N LEU A 41 -3.32 -5.77 9.83
CA LEU A 41 -2.29 -5.23 10.72
C LEU A 41 -2.47 -5.67 12.17
N GLU A 42 -3.71 -5.74 12.66
CA GLU A 42 -4.03 -6.19 14.01
C GLU A 42 -3.77 -7.69 14.18
N GLU A 43 -4.17 -8.51 13.21
CA GLU A 43 -3.93 -9.96 13.21
C GLU A 43 -2.43 -10.29 13.22
N HIS A 44 -1.64 -9.55 12.44
CA HIS A 44 -0.19 -9.75 12.34
C HIS A 44 0.63 -8.89 13.32
N TRP A 45 -0.02 -8.18 14.24
CA TRP A 45 0.61 -7.16 15.09
C TRP A 45 1.87 -7.65 15.83
N GLN A 46 1.78 -8.81 16.47
CA GLN A 46 2.88 -9.39 17.24
C GLN A 46 4.07 -9.75 16.34
N GLU A 47 3.80 -10.32 15.17
CA GLU A 47 4.83 -10.67 14.19
C GLU A 47 5.54 -9.42 13.67
N ILE A 48 4.78 -8.39 13.33
CA ILE A 48 5.32 -7.13 12.81
C ILE A 48 6.22 -6.46 13.86
N ILE A 49 5.76 -6.37 15.11
CA ILE A 49 6.56 -5.78 16.20
C ILE A 49 7.83 -6.59 16.44
N SER A 50 7.78 -7.92 16.41
CA SER A 50 8.98 -8.75 16.59
C SER A 50 10.05 -8.50 15.52
N LYS A 51 9.64 -8.10 14.32
CA LYS A 51 10.53 -7.74 13.20
C LYS A 51 11.00 -6.29 13.27
N ALA A 52 10.24 -5.43 13.95
CA ALA A 52 10.59 -4.04 14.18
C ALA A 52 11.72 -3.93 15.22
N LYS A 53 12.63 -2.98 15.02
CA LYS A 53 13.66 -2.66 16.00
C LYS A 53 13.01 -2.13 17.31
N PRO A 54 13.67 -2.27 18.47
CA PRO A 54 13.01 -2.39 19.79
C PRO A 54 12.25 -1.17 20.34
N GLU A 55 12.17 -0.04 19.63
CA GLU A 55 11.46 1.16 20.10
C GLU A 55 9.95 1.04 19.81
N LYS A 56 9.27 0.16 20.57
CA LYS A 56 7.81 -0.04 20.48
C LYS A 56 7.01 1.27 20.65
N GLU A 57 7.49 2.20 21.47
CA GLU A 57 6.86 3.52 21.69
C GLU A 57 6.85 4.42 20.45
N ASP A 58 7.76 4.20 19.50
CA ASP A 58 7.73 4.89 18.20
C ASP A 58 6.87 4.15 17.18
N PHE A 59 6.64 2.86 17.36
CA PHE A 59 5.91 2.04 16.41
C PHE A 59 4.43 2.44 16.30
N GLU A 60 3.73 2.56 17.44
CA GLU A 60 2.32 2.97 17.47
C GLU A 60 2.14 4.42 16.96
N LYS A 61 3.09 5.31 17.28
CA LYS A 61 3.08 6.69 16.78
C LYS A 61 3.23 6.72 15.27
N VAL A 62 4.21 6.00 14.71
CA VAL A 62 4.42 5.92 13.25
C VAL A 62 3.20 5.33 12.56
N LEU A 63 2.60 4.27 13.12
CA LEU A 63 1.36 3.74 12.60
C LEU A 63 0.23 4.77 12.64
N GLY A 64 0.11 5.54 13.71
CA GLY A 64 -0.85 6.64 13.81
C GLY A 64 -0.68 7.68 12.69
N VAL A 65 0.56 8.04 12.37
CA VAL A 65 0.88 8.95 11.26
C VAL A 65 0.53 8.31 9.90
N PHE A 66 0.82 7.02 9.69
CA PHE A 66 0.42 6.35 8.45
C PHE A 66 -1.10 6.29 8.31
N LYS A 67 -1.81 6.00 9.41
CA LYS A 67 -3.28 5.98 9.41
C LYS A 67 -3.88 7.35 9.12
N SER A 68 -3.28 8.44 9.58
CA SER A 68 -3.77 9.79 9.25
C SER A 68 -3.48 10.19 7.80
N ARG A 69 -2.45 9.60 7.19
CA ARG A 69 -2.02 9.91 5.82
C ARG A 69 -2.74 9.12 4.73
N ILE A 70 -3.28 7.95 5.09
CA ILE A 70 -3.98 7.03 4.18
C ILE A 70 -5.49 7.15 4.36
N LYS A 71 -6.21 7.35 3.26
CA LYS A 71 -7.67 7.32 3.22
C LYS A 71 -8.15 5.86 3.17
N PHE A 72 -8.72 5.37 4.27
CA PHE A 72 -9.26 4.02 4.31
C PHE A 72 -10.65 3.98 3.70
N VAL A 73 -10.90 2.99 2.84
CA VAL A 73 -12.17 2.85 2.11
C VAL A 73 -12.86 1.54 2.50
N LYS A 74 -14.12 1.65 2.85
CA LYS A 74 -15.01 0.53 3.18
C LYS A 74 -15.14 -0.46 2.02
N PRO A 75 -14.96 -1.77 2.24
CA PRO A 75 -15.05 -2.76 1.18
C PRO A 75 -16.39 -2.80 0.44
N GLU A 76 -17.46 -2.37 1.08
CA GLU A 76 -18.80 -2.27 0.50
C GLU A 76 -18.86 -1.25 -0.65
N MET A 77 -18.05 -0.19 -0.60
CA MET A 77 -18.04 0.90 -1.59
C MET A 77 -17.53 0.45 -2.96
N PHE A 78 -16.62 -0.52 -2.98
CA PHE A 78 -15.99 -1.04 -4.20
C PHE A 78 -16.35 -2.51 -4.48
N ALA A 79 -17.35 -3.05 -3.77
CA ALA A 79 -17.74 -4.45 -3.88
C ALA A 79 -18.12 -4.87 -5.32
N ILE A 80 -18.68 -3.95 -6.11
CA ILE A 80 -19.05 -4.22 -7.52
C ILE A 80 -17.84 -4.55 -8.40
N PHE A 81 -16.65 -4.06 -8.04
CA PHE A 81 -15.41 -4.29 -8.80
C PHE A 81 -14.73 -5.61 -8.43
N ARG A 82 -15.06 -6.22 -7.29
CA ARG A 82 -14.43 -7.48 -6.82
C ARG A 82 -14.49 -8.60 -7.84
N LYS A 83 -15.59 -8.71 -8.60
CA LYS A 83 -15.74 -9.75 -9.63
C LYS A 83 -14.66 -9.60 -10.70
N TYR A 84 -14.45 -8.38 -11.20
CA TYR A 84 -13.44 -8.09 -12.21
C TYR A 84 -12.02 -8.22 -11.66
N ALA A 85 -11.81 -7.70 -10.44
CA ALA A 85 -10.52 -7.79 -9.78
C ALA A 85 -10.09 -9.25 -9.55
N ARG A 86 -11.00 -10.16 -9.15
CA ARG A 86 -10.68 -11.60 -8.99
C ARG A 86 -10.32 -12.30 -10.30
N GLN A 87 -10.80 -11.81 -11.44
CA GLN A 87 -10.42 -12.36 -12.75
C GLN A 87 -9.04 -11.85 -13.17
N ALA A 88 -8.68 -10.64 -12.75
CA ALA A 88 -7.39 -10.01 -13.02
C ALA A 88 -6.28 -10.46 -12.06
N SER A 89 -6.65 -10.79 -10.82
CA SER A 89 -5.70 -10.96 -9.73
C SER A 89 -5.08 -12.36 -9.70
N PRO A 90 -3.78 -12.48 -9.41
CA PRO A 90 -3.14 -13.77 -9.16
C PRO A 90 -3.58 -14.42 -7.84
N ASP A 91 -4.01 -13.63 -6.85
CA ASP A 91 -4.52 -14.10 -5.54
C ASP A 91 -5.81 -13.36 -5.12
N LYS A 92 -6.61 -13.97 -4.23
CA LYS A 92 -7.82 -13.39 -3.67
C LYS A 92 -7.57 -12.14 -2.81
N LYS A 93 -6.47 -12.09 -2.03
CA LYS A 93 -6.13 -10.93 -1.18
C LYS A 93 -5.82 -9.69 -2.03
N ASP A 94 -5.03 -9.89 -3.07
CA ASP A 94 -4.65 -8.88 -4.06
C ASP A 94 -5.86 -8.27 -4.80
N ALA A 95 -6.93 -9.06 -4.97
CA ALA A 95 -8.12 -8.63 -5.67
C ALA A 95 -8.84 -7.46 -4.98
N GLU A 96 -8.75 -7.33 -3.66
CA GLU A 96 -9.42 -6.23 -2.96
C GLU A 96 -8.70 -4.89 -3.20
N TYR A 97 -7.36 -4.89 -3.28
CA TYR A 97 -6.59 -3.70 -3.65
C TYR A 97 -6.82 -3.28 -5.10
N LEU A 98 -6.88 -4.26 -6.02
CA LEU A 98 -7.23 -4.01 -7.43
C LEU A 98 -8.65 -3.46 -7.57
N ALA A 99 -9.62 -4.02 -6.84
CA ALA A 99 -11.01 -3.55 -6.86
C ALA A 99 -11.11 -2.11 -6.36
N LEU A 100 -10.37 -1.75 -5.30
CA LEU A 100 -10.33 -0.37 -4.82
C LEU A 100 -9.71 0.57 -5.87
N ALA A 101 -8.64 0.16 -6.54
CA ALA A 101 -8.03 0.99 -7.59
C ALA A 101 -8.99 1.20 -8.77
N MET A 102 -9.70 0.15 -9.19
CA MET A 102 -10.76 0.25 -10.21
C MET A 102 -11.88 1.22 -9.79
N TYR A 103 -12.30 1.17 -8.52
CA TYR A 103 -13.31 2.09 -7.97
C TYR A 103 -12.86 3.55 -7.98
N LEU A 104 -11.57 3.82 -7.76
CA LEU A 104 -11.02 5.17 -7.72
C LEU A 104 -10.83 5.80 -9.11
N GLY A 105 -10.91 5.00 -10.18
CA GLY A 105 -10.91 5.44 -11.58
C GLY A 105 -9.54 5.45 -12.26
N GLU A 106 -9.48 6.04 -13.45
CA GLU A 106 -8.31 5.97 -14.36
C GLU A 106 -7.01 6.59 -13.80
N ASP A 107 -7.13 7.58 -12.91
CA ASP A 107 -5.97 8.22 -12.26
C ASP A 107 -5.41 7.43 -11.07
N ALA A 108 -5.99 6.27 -10.76
CA ALA A 108 -5.59 5.41 -9.67
C ALA A 108 -4.62 4.31 -10.13
N ALA A 109 -3.57 4.12 -9.35
CA ALA A 109 -2.63 3.03 -9.50
C ALA A 109 -2.51 2.25 -8.18
N LEU A 110 -2.06 1.01 -8.26
CA LEU A 110 -1.75 0.19 -7.10
C LEU A 110 -0.24 0.26 -6.84
N TRP A 111 0.13 0.61 -5.62
CA TRP A 111 1.49 0.54 -5.12
C TRP A 111 1.70 -0.83 -4.45
N SER A 112 2.43 -1.70 -5.14
CA SER A 112 2.86 -3.00 -4.62
C SER A 112 4.19 -3.41 -5.22
N ASN A 113 4.99 -4.15 -4.43
CA ASN A 113 6.24 -4.74 -4.88
C ASN A 113 6.05 -6.19 -5.37
N ASP A 114 4.84 -6.75 -5.33
CA ASP A 114 4.58 -8.05 -5.94
C ASP A 114 4.62 -7.96 -7.47
N LYS A 115 5.59 -8.67 -8.07
CA LYS A 115 5.77 -8.72 -9.52
C LYS A 115 4.62 -9.44 -10.23
N LYS A 116 3.89 -10.34 -9.55
CA LYS A 116 2.75 -11.06 -10.14
C LYS A 116 1.59 -10.12 -10.44
N LEU A 117 1.37 -9.10 -9.62
CA LEU A 117 0.37 -8.06 -9.87
C LEU A 117 0.61 -7.26 -11.16
N LYS A 118 1.86 -7.20 -11.64
CA LYS A 118 2.20 -6.56 -12.91
C LYS A 118 1.77 -7.37 -14.15
N GLN A 119 1.26 -8.59 -13.98
CA GLN A 119 0.82 -9.44 -15.10
C GLN A 119 -0.58 -9.09 -15.63
N GLN A 120 -1.38 -8.35 -14.84
CA GLN A 120 -2.70 -7.88 -15.26
C GLN A 120 -2.62 -6.47 -15.88
N ASN A 121 -3.59 -6.15 -16.74
CA ASN A 121 -3.61 -4.91 -17.54
C ASN A 121 -4.77 -3.95 -17.19
N PHE A 122 -5.48 -4.19 -16.10
CA PHE A 122 -6.63 -3.38 -15.68
C PHE A 122 -6.24 -2.16 -14.85
N VAL A 123 -5.22 -2.30 -14.00
CA VAL A 123 -4.75 -1.23 -13.10
C VAL A 123 -3.25 -1.09 -13.25
N LYS A 124 -2.77 0.15 -13.34
CA LYS A 124 -1.34 0.43 -13.36
C LYS A 124 -0.71 0.07 -12.01
N ILE A 125 0.39 -0.68 -12.04
CA ILE A 125 1.11 -1.09 -10.83
C ILE A 125 2.45 -0.36 -10.77
N TYR A 126 2.71 0.30 -9.64
CA TYR A 126 4.01 0.86 -9.33
C TYR A 126 4.65 0.11 -8.16
N SER A 127 5.92 -0.25 -8.32
CA SER A 127 6.78 -0.63 -7.20
C SER A 127 7.29 0.61 -6.49
N THR A 128 7.84 0.44 -5.28
CA THR A 128 8.53 1.52 -4.57
C THR A 128 9.61 2.16 -5.45
N LEU A 129 10.35 1.35 -6.21
CA LEU A 129 11.40 1.85 -7.12
C LEU A 129 10.81 2.70 -8.25
N ASP A 130 9.67 2.29 -8.82
CA ASP A 130 9.01 3.07 -9.88
C ASP A 130 8.58 4.44 -9.35
N LEU A 131 8.00 4.49 -8.14
CA LEU A 131 7.56 5.74 -7.53
C LEU A 131 8.72 6.68 -7.18
N LEU A 132 9.85 6.15 -6.69
CA LEU A 132 11.03 6.96 -6.42
C LEU A 132 11.59 7.62 -7.67
N LYS A 133 11.60 6.90 -8.79
CA LYS A 133 12.02 7.44 -10.10
C LYS A 133 11.08 8.56 -10.55
N ILE A 134 9.78 8.38 -10.37
CA ILE A 134 8.77 9.40 -10.71
C ILE A 134 8.95 10.65 -9.83
N ALA A 135 9.25 10.46 -8.55
CA ALA A 135 9.48 11.54 -7.60
C ALA A 135 10.87 12.21 -7.72
N GLY A 136 11.74 11.73 -8.63
CA GLY A 136 13.05 12.31 -8.88
C GLY A 136 14.12 11.99 -7.82
N PHE A 137 13.91 10.96 -7.01
CA PHE A 137 14.93 10.50 -6.06
C PHE A 137 16.04 9.71 -6.77
N ASP A 138 17.29 10.03 -6.43
CA ASP A 138 18.47 9.31 -6.90
C ASP A 138 18.54 7.89 -6.30
N GLU A 139 18.85 6.88 -7.13
CA GLU A 139 18.91 5.47 -6.74
C GLU A 139 19.92 5.22 -5.60
N ASN A 140 20.85 6.15 -5.36
CA ASN A 140 21.82 6.11 -4.27
C ASN A 140 21.20 6.21 -2.85
N LEU A 141 19.97 6.72 -2.72
CA LEU A 141 19.23 6.80 -1.43
C LEU A 141 18.56 5.47 -1.03
N LEU A 142 18.66 4.44 -1.87
CA LEU A 142 18.06 3.12 -1.66
C LEU A 142 18.95 2.11 -0.91
N LYS A 143 20.18 2.50 -0.56
CA LYS A 143 21.16 1.64 0.13
C LYS A 143 21.02 1.70 1.65
#